data_AF-A0A0M8WP77-F1
#
_entry.id   AF-A0A0M8WP77-F1
#
_cell.length_a   1.000
_cell.length_b   1.000
_cell.length_c   1.000
_cell.angle_alpha   90.00
_cell.angle_beta   90.00
_cell.angle_gamma   90.00
#
_symmetry.space_group_name_H-M   'P 1'
#
loop_
_entity.id
_entity.type
_entity.pdbx_description
1 polymer ?
#
loop_
_entity_poly.entity_id
_entity_poly.type
_entity_poly.pdbx_seq_one_letter_code
_entity_poly.pdbx_strand_id
1 'polypeptide(L)'
;MAIDDLLDEGAETFRTKWMGYDRDQVHEVVARLEEQLAAACTDRDAALATAEDLARHLEEARSELTEYRMIHAGYNKDNAVSGCIRYLLHVARRKAQEIEDDARARAEDAVQRAEESAGRHARLLDETEQETQRRLAEASQRAREIVGEALEQSRGMLADLAERQRLLDQWYAEVAAVSDLPLPRRAEPAPVKVALDAAPSGSEDAADTAEVA
;
A
#
# COMPACT_ATOMS: atom_id res chain seq x y z
N MET A 1 12.85 -12.23 -30.35
CA MET A 1 11.86 -11.95 -31.42
C MET A 1 11.01 -13.19 -31.54
N ALA A 2 9.82 -13.13 -30.98
CA ALA A 2 8.87 -14.23 -31.04
C ALA A 2 8.32 -14.32 -32.47
N ILE A 3 8.06 -15.54 -32.92
CA ILE A 3 7.48 -15.82 -34.24
C ILE A 3 6.07 -15.17 -34.38
N ASP A 4 5.43 -14.83 -33.25
CA ASP A 4 4.15 -14.12 -33.18
C ASP A 4 4.20 -12.69 -33.78
N ASP A 5 5.29 -11.94 -33.62
CA ASP A 5 5.40 -10.58 -34.19
C ASP A 5 5.41 -10.58 -35.73
N LEU A 6 5.71 -11.73 -36.37
CA LEU A 6 5.74 -11.86 -37.82
C LEU A 6 4.37 -12.25 -38.41
N LEU A 7 3.45 -12.74 -37.58
CA LEU A 7 2.11 -13.21 -37.99
C LEU A 7 1.04 -12.13 -37.81
N ASP A 8 1.24 -11.17 -36.91
CA ASP A 8 0.33 -10.04 -36.70
C ASP A 8 0.40 -8.95 -37.79
N GLU A 9 1.44 -8.95 -38.65
CA GLU A 9 1.55 -8.02 -39.78
C GLU A 9 0.98 -8.57 -41.10
N GLY A 10 -0.03 -9.44 -41.00
CA GLY A 10 -0.84 -9.82 -42.16
C GLY A 10 -1.67 -8.62 -42.61
N ALA A 11 -1.24 -7.93 -43.67
CA ALA A 11 -1.92 -6.74 -44.20
C ALA A 11 -3.45 -6.89 -44.20
N GLU A 12 -4.14 -6.14 -43.32
CA GLU A 12 -5.61 -6.13 -43.15
C GLU A 12 -6.37 -5.71 -44.43
N THR A 13 -5.65 -5.42 -45.52
CA THR A 13 -6.21 -4.93 -46.78
C THR A 13 -5.54 -5.57 -48.00
N PHE A 14 -6.37 -6.15 -48.87
CA PHE A 14 -5.95 -6.66 -50.17
C PHE A 14 -5.77 -5.50 -51.17
N ARG A 15 -4.70 -5.56 -52.00
CA ARG A 15 -4.52 -4.61 -53.11
C ARG A 15 -5.62 -4.81 -54.15
N THR A 16 -6.27 -3.73 -54.56
CA THR A 16 -7.36 -3.76 -55.55
C THR A 16 -6.84 -3.53 -56.97
N LYS A 17 -7.48 -4.18 -57.96
CA LYS A 17 -7.20 -4.02 -59.39
C LYS A 17 -8.53 -3.98 -60.15
N TRP A 18 -8.55 -3.32 -61.30
CA TRP A 18 -9.71 -3.29 -62.20
C TRP A 18 -10.15 -4.73 -62.56
N MET A 19 -11.46 -5.01 -62.43
CA MET A 19 -12.08 -6.36 -62.54
C MET A 19 -11.60 -7.39 -61.48
N GLY A 20 -11.32 -6.94 -60.25
CA GLY A 20 -10.98 -7.82 -59.13
C GLY A 20 -12.19 -8.51 -58.47
N TYR A 21 -11.91 -9.34 -57.46
CA TYR A 21 -12.93 -9.98 -56.64
C TYR A 21 -13.75 -8.95 -55.85
N ASP A 22 -15.02 -9.29 -55.59
CA ASP A 22 -15.89 -8.48 -54.74
C ASP A 22 -15.35 -8.45 -53.31
N ARG A 23 -15.19 -7.25 -52.77
CA ARG A 23 -14.58 -7.02 -51.46
C ARG A 23 -15.43 -7.59 -50.34
N ASP A 24 -16.75 -7.45 -50.45
CA ASP A 24 -17.67 -7.90 -49.39
C ASP A 24 -17.70 -9.44 -49.34
N GLN A 25 -17.67 -10.08 -50.50
CA GLN A 25 -17.56 -11.53 -50.61
C GLN A 25 -16.22 -12.06 -50.07
N VAL A 26 -15.11 -11.38 -50.37
CA VAL A 26 -13.79 -11.76 -49.84
C VAL A 26 -13.76 -11.63 -48.33
N HIS A 27 -14.30 -10.54 -47.77
CA HIS A 27 -14.38 -10.35 -46.33
C HIS A 27 -15.24 -11.41 -45.64
N GLU A 28 -16.39 -11.78 -46.22
CA GLU A 28 -17.24 -12.84 -45.68
C GLU A 28 -16.51 -14.20 -45.65
N VAL A 29 -15.79 -14.54 -46.73
CA VAL A 29 -15.03 -15.79 -46.81
C VAL A 29 -13.84 -15.78 -45.85
N VAL A 30 -13.13 -14.66 -45.72
CA VAL A 30 -12.00 -14.53 -44.78
C VAL A 30 -12.51 -14.66 -43.34
N ALA A 31 -13.58 -13.96 -42.97
CA ALA A 31 -14.17 -14.08 -41.63
C ALA A 31 -14.59 -15.53 -41.32
N ARG A 32 -15.18 -16.23 -42.29
CA ARG A 32 -15.52 -17.65 -42.15
C ARG A 32 -14.29 -18.55 -41.99
N LEU A 33 -13.20 -18.27 -42.72
CA LEU A 33 -11.95 -19.02 -42.60
C LEU A 33 -11.26 -18.77 -41.26
N GLU A 34 -11.29 -17.53 -40.77
CA GLU A 34 -10.77 -17.17 -39.44
C GLU A 34 -11.54 -17.89 -38.34
N GLU A 35 -12.87 -17.96 -38.43
CA GLU A 35 -13.69 -18.74 -37.51
C GLU A 35 -13.33 -20.24 -37.53
N GLN A 36 -13.16 -20.81 -38.73
CA GLN A 36 -12.74 -22.21 -38.88
C GLN A 36 -11.34 -22.47 -38.34
N LEU A 37 -10.41 -21.53 -38.54
CA LEU A 37 -9.04 -21.63 -38.03
C LEU A 37 -9.04 -21.53 -36.50
N ALA A 38 -9.82 -20.62 -35.92
CA ALA A 38 -9.98 -20.50 -34.47
C ALA A 38 -10.55 -21.81 -33.87
N ALA A 39 -11.56 -22.40 -34.51
CA ALA A 39 -12.09 -23.70 -34.12
C ALA A 39 -11.03 -24.81 -34.20
N ALA A 40 -10.29 -24.90 -35.32
CA ALA A 40 -9.23 -25.89 -35.49
C ALA A 40 -8.07 -25.73 -34.50
N CYS A 41 -7.70 -24.50 -34.15
CA CYS A 41 -6.72 -24.22 -33.09
C CYS A 41 -7.24 -24.69 -31.74
N THR A 42 -8.50 -24.40 -31.42
CA THR A 42 -9.13 -24.86 -30.17
C THR A 42 -9.12 -26.40 -30.07
N ASP A 43 -9.49 -27.08 -31.15
CA ASP A 43 -9.48 -28.55 -31.22
C ASP A 43 -8.06 -29.12 -31.09
N ARG A 44 -7.07 -28.49 -31.75
CA ARG A 44 -5.66 -28.86 -31.63
C ARG A 44 -5.18 -28.72 -30.19
N ASP A 45 -5.49 -27.60 -29.55
CA ASP A 45 -5.01 -27.32 -28.20
C ASP A 45 -5.67 -28.26 -27.19
N ALA A 46 -6.95 -28.60 -27.38
CA ALA A 46 -7.61 -29.66 -26.62
C ALA A 46 -6.94 -31.04 -26.83
N ALA A 47 -6.63 -31.39 -28.08
CA ALA A 47 -5.93 -32.64 -28.39
C ALA A 47 -4.53 -32.68 -27.75
N LEU A 48 -3.78 -31.57 -27.77
CA LEU A 48 -2.48 -31.45 -27.12
C LEU A 48 -2.59 -31.65 -25.60
N ALA A 49 -3.56 -31.01 -24.95
CA ALA A 49 -3.80 -31.21 -23.52
C ALA A 49 -4.08 -32.69 -23.19
N THR A 50 -4.91 -33.36 -23.98
CA THR A 50 -5.17 -34.81 -23.77
C THR A 50 -3.93 -35.68 -24.00
N ALA A 51 -3.08 -35.32 -24.97
CA ALA A 51 -1.84 -36.03 -25.24
C ALA A 51 -0.83 -35.86 -24.10
N GLU A 52 -0.74 -34.67 -23.52
CA GLU A 52 0.10 -34.38 -22.35
C GLU A 52 -0.35 -35.17 -21.11
N ASP A 53 -1.66 -35.24 -20.87
CA ASP A 53 -2.22 -36.05 -19.78
C ASP A 53 -1.93 -37.55 -19.96
N LEU A 54 -2.09 -38.07 -21.18
CA LEU A 54 -1.76 -39.46 -21.49
C LEU A 54 -0.25 -39.73 -21.35
N ALA A 55 0.61 -38.79 -21.76
CA ALA A 55 2.05 -38.90 -21.57
C ALA A 55 2.41 -38.95 -20.08
N ARG A 56 1.75 -38.14 -19.24
CA ARG A 56 1.91 -38.17 -17.78
C ARG A 56 1.52 -39.53 -17.20
N HIS A 57 0.36 -40.06 -17.57
CA HIS A 57 -0.09 -41.39 -17.11
C HIS A 57 0.83 -42.52 -17.59
N LEU A 58 1.37 -42.43 -18.81
CA LEU A 58 2.33 -43.42 -19.31
C LEU A 58 3.63 -43.38 -18.52
N GLU A 59 4.13 -42.20 -18.19
CA GLU A 59 5.36 -42.09 -17.40
C GLU A 59 5.15 -42.56 -15.95
N GLU A 60 3.98 -42.30 -15.38
CA GLU A 60 3.57 -42.86 -14.09
C GLU A 60 3.56 -44.40 -14.14
N ALA A 61 2.85 -45.01 -15.09
CA ALA A 61 2.82 -46.46 -15.26
C ALA A 61 4.21 -47.08 -15.56
N ARG A 62 5.07 -46.36 -16.29
CA ARG A 62 6.47 -46.78 -16.53
C ARG A 62 7.28 -46.73 -15.25
N SER A 63 7.14 -45.68 -14.45
CA SER A 63 7.83 -45.57 -13.17
C SER A 63 7.39 -46.70 -12.24
N GLU A 64 6.09 -46.98 -12.11
CA GLU A 64 5.56 -48.12 -11.37
C GLU A 64 6.14 -49.46 -11.85
N LEU A 65 6.17 -49.71 -13.17
CA LEU A 65 6.76 -50.93 -13.71
C LEU A 65 8.26 -51.04 -13.42
N THR A 66 8.99 -49.94 -13.46
CA THR A 66 10.41 -49.94 -13.07
C THR A 66 10.59 -50.20 -11.58
N GLU A 67 9.74 -49.65 -10.72
CA GLU A 67 9.71 -49.93 -9.28
C GLU A 67 9.44 -51.41 -9.03
N TYR A 68 8.36 -51.97 -9.60
CA TYR A 68 8.04 -53.40 -9.51
C TYR A 68 9.20 -54.28 -9.99
N ARG A 69 9.81 -53.93 -11.13
CA ARG A 69 10.97 -54.66 -11.64
C ARG A 69 12.17 -54.54 -10.71
N MET A 70 12.43 -53.39 -10.10
CA MET A 70 13.54 -53.21 -9.16
C MET A 70 13.32 -53.98 -7.85
N ILE A 71 12.07 -54.07 -7.38
CA ILE A 71 11.65 -54.82 -6.20
C ILE A 71 11.79 -56.34 -6.44
N HIS A 72 11.43 -56.81 -7.65
CA HIS A 72 11.42 -58.23 -8.00
C HIS A 72 12.67 -58.70 -8.78
N ALA A 73 13.58 -57.80 -9.15
CA ALA A 73 14.85 -58.13 -9.77
C ALA A 73 15.72 -58.95 -8.81
N GLY A 74 15.68 -60.26 -9.04
CA GLY A 74 16.43 -61.26 -8.27
C GLY A 74 15.59 -62.08 -7.30
N TYR A 75 14.26 -62.05 -7.36
CA TYR A 75 13.41 -62.86 -6.47
C TYR A 75 13.68 -64.37 -6.63
N ASN A 76 14.56 -64.88 -5.77
CA ASN A 76 14.82 -66.28 -5.48
C ASN A 76 14.26 -66.52 -4.07
N LYS A 77 13.66 -67.68 -3.81
CA LYS A 77 13.18 -68.09 -2.47
C LYS A 77 14.24 -67.89 -1.36
N ASP A 78 15.53 -67.88 -1.71
CA ASP A 78 16.66 -67.68 -0.80
C ASP A 78 17.07 -66.21 -0.59
N ASN A 79 16.52 -65.22 -1.32
CA ASN A 79 16.86 -63.79 -1.16
C ASN A 79 15.68 -62.87 -0.79
N ALA A 80 14.51 -63.44 -0.47
CA ALA A 80 13.28 -62.69 -0.20
C ALA A 80 13.44 -61.57 0.85
N VAL A 81 14.30 -61.77 1.86
CA VAL A 81 14.62 -60.77 2.88
C VAL A 81 15.37 -59.57 2.30
N SER A 82 16.33 -59.79 1.39
CA SER A 82 17.05 -58.71 0.71
C SER A 82 16.14 -57.92 -0.24
N GLY A 83 15.18 -58.57 -0.88
CA GLY A 83 14.13 -57.90 -1.67
C GLY A 83 13.22 -57.02 -0.80
N CYS A 84 12.78 -57.53 0.35
CA CYS A 84 11.97 -56.78 1.33
C CYS A 84 12.70 -55.54 1.89
N ILE A 85 13.99 -55.68 2.25
CA ILE A 85 14.80 -54.55 2.73
C ILE A 85 14.96 -53.49 1.63
N ARG A 86 15.18 -53.91 0.38
CA ARG A 86 15.30 -52.98 -0.76
C ARG A 86 13.99 -52.24 -1.03
N TYR A 87 12.85 -52.94 -0.91
CA TYR A 87 11.52 -52.34 -0.99
C TYR A 87 11.30 -51.30 0.12
N LEU A 88 11.58 -51.66 1.38
CA LEU A 88 11.43 -50.74 2.50
C LEU A 88 12.32 -49.50 2.37
N LEU A 89 13.56 -49.65 1.91
CA LEU A 89 14.46 -48.52 1.64
C LEU A 89 13.94 -47.63 0.51
N HIS A 90 13.41 -48.22 -0.56
CA HIS A 90 12.84 -47.46 -1.66
C HIS A 90 11.59 -46.68 -1.22
N VAL A 91 10.66 -47.33 -0.52
CA VAL A 91 9.46 -46.69 0.04
C VAL A 91 9.83 -45.60 1.04
N ALA A 92 10.80 -45.84 1.92
CA ALA A 92 11.27 -44.84 2.87
C ALA A 92 11.86 -43.63 2.16
N ARG A 93 12.64 -43.82 1.10
CA ARG A 93 13.20 -42.73 0.30
C ARG A 93 12.12 -41.93 -0.42
N ARG A 94 11.13 -42.60 -1.02
CA ARG A 94 9.99 -41.94 -1.67
C ARG A 94 9.19 -41.10 -0.66
N LYS A 95 8.88 -41.67 0.50
CA LYS A 95 8.20 -40.92 1.58
C LYS A 95 9.03 -39.76 2.11
N ALA A 96 10.34 -39.91 2.22
CA ALA A 96 11.21 -38.81 2.62
C ALA A 96 11.18 -37.68 1.59
N GLN A 97 11.22 -38.00 0.29
CA GLN A 97 11.09 -37.02 -0.78
C GLN A 97 9.73 -36.32 -0.74
N GLU A 98 8.64 -37.07 -0.58
CA GLU A 98 7.29 -36.49 -0.44
C GLU A 98 7.21 -35.52 0.76
N ILE A 99 7.83 -35.86 1.90
CA ILE A 99 7.89 -34.97 3.06
C ILE A 99 8.73 -33.72 2.79
N GLU A 100 9.86 -33.86 2.09
CA GLU A 100 10.72 -32.73 1.71
C GLU A 100 10.00 -31.79 0.74
N ASP A 101 9.32 -32.33 -0.26
CA ASP A 101 8.57 -31.57 -1.25
C ASP A 101 7.38 -30.83 -0.58
N ASP A 102 6.65 -31.52 0.30
CA ASP A 102 5.59 -30.92 1.13
C ASP A 102 6.11 -29.79 2.02
N ALA A 103 7.26 -30.01 2.68
CA ALA A 103 7.87 -29.02 3.56
C ALA A 103 8.33 -27.80 2.76
N ARG A 104 8.88 -28.02 1.56
CA ARG A 104 9.29 -26.96 0.63
C ARG A 104 8.10 -26.15 0.15
N ALA A 105 7.03 -26.79 -0.30
CA ALA A 105 5.80 -26.10 -0.72
C ALA A 105 5.22 -25.25 0.40
N ARG A 106 5.15 -25.78 1.63
CA ARG A 106 4.68 -25.00 2.80
C ARG A 106 5.60 -23.82 3.15
N ALA A 107 6.91 -23.97 2.95
CA ALA A 107 7.86 -22.88 3.17
C ALA A 107 7.68 -21.78 2.12
N GLU A 108 7.52 -22.13 0.85
CA GLU A 108 7.24 -21.21 -0.26
C GLU A 108 5.92 -20.45 0.00
N ASP A 109 4.85 -21.16 0.37
CA ASP A 109 3.56 -20.55 0.76
C ASP A 109 3.66 -19.62 1.98
N ALA A 110 4.53 -19.95 2.94
CA ALA A 110 4.74 -19.11 4.12
C ALA A 110 5.50 -17.82 3.75
N VAL A 111 6.51 -17.91 2.90
CA VAL A 111 7.25 -16.75 2.38
C VAL A 111 6.32 -15.85 1.58
N GLN A 112 5.54 -16.42 0.66
CA GLN A 112 4.62 -15.62 -0.16
C GLN A 112 3.57 -14.89 0.70
N ARG A 113 2.99 -15.57 1.70
CA ARG A 113 2.08 -14.90 2.66
C ARG A 113 2.76 -13.82 3.47
N ALA A 114 4.03 -14.02 3.85
CA ALA A 114 4.80 -13.02 4.56
C ALA A 114 5.04 -11.78 3.67
N GLU A 115 5.44 -11.97 2.42
CA GLU A 115 5.63 -10.90 1.44
C GLU A 115 4.34 -10.14 1.15
N GLU A 116 3.22 -10.83 0.95
CA GLU A 116 1.91 -10.20 0.78
C GLU A 116 1.48 -9.39 2.02
N SER A 117 1.74 -9.91 3.21
CA SER A 117 1.46 -9.17 4.45
C SER A 117 2.36 -7.95 4.60
N ALA A 118 3.65 -8.07 4.29
CA ALA A 118 4.61 -6.96 4.33
C ALA A 118 4.24 -5.88 3.30
N GLY A 119 3.84 -6.28 2.08
CA GLY A 119 3.38 -5.36 1.05
C GLY A 119 2.09 -4.62 1.46
N ARG A 120 1.15 -5.29 2.14
CA ARG A 120 -0.03 -4.63 2.71
C ARG A 120 0.34 -3.65 3.81
N HIS A 121 1.23 -4.04 4.73
CA HIS A 121 1.68 -3.15 5.80
C HIS A 121 2.43 -1.93 5.27
N ALA A 122 3.28 -2.08 4.25
CA ALA A 122 3.97 -0.97 3.61
C ALA A 122 2.98 0.04 3.02
N ARG A 123 1.95 -0.43 2.30
CA ARG A 123 0.90 0.45 1.75
C ARG A 123 0.12 1.18 2.84
N LEU A 124 -0.26 0.48 3.91
CA LEU A 124 -0.95 1.09 5.04
C LEU A 124 -0.08 2.16 5.73
N LEU A 125 1.22 1.90 5.90
CA LEU A 125 2.15 2.89 6.43
C LEU A 125 2.22 4.12 5.53
N ASP A 126 2.42 3.95 4.24
CA ASP A 126 2.45 5.06 3.27
C ASP A 126 1.15 5.90 3.31
N GLU A 127 -0.01 5.24 3.40
CA GLU A 127 -1.31 5.92 3.52
C GLU A 127 -1.40 6.73 4.83
N THR A 128 -0.98 6.15 5.95
CA THR A 128 -0.99 6.84 7.25
C THR A 128 0.01 7.99 7.30
N GLU A 129 1.18 7.85 6.67
CA GLU A 129 2.16 8.92 6.56
C GLU A 129 1.62 10.07 5.70
N GLN A 130 0.96 9.77 4.58
CA GLN A 130 0.32 10.80 3.76
C GLN A 130 -0.81 11.51 4.53
N GLU A 131 -1.65 10.78 5.27
CA GLU A 131 -2.73 11.38 6.04
C GLU A 131 -2.20 12.26 7.17
N THR A 132 -1.19 11.80 7.89
CA THR A 132 -0.56 12.59 8.97
C THR A 132 0.11 13.85 8.42
N GLN A 133 0.80 13.77 7.29
CA GLN A 133 1.37 14.94 6.61
C GLN A 133 0.28 15.94 6.18
N ARG A 134 -0.85 15.46 5.63
CA ARG A 134 -1.99 16.33 5.27
C ARG A 134 -2.54 17.03 6.50
N ARG A 135 -2.80 16.29 7.59
CA ARG A 135 -3.30 16.86 8.85
C ARG A 135 -2.33 17.87 9.46
N LEU A 136 -1.02 17.61 9.41
CA LEU A 136 0.01 18.54 9.86
C LEU A 136 0.03 19.81 9.00
N ALA A 137 -0.07 19.68 7.67
CA ALA A 137 -0.14 20.81 6.77
C ALA A 137 -1.37 21.69 7.06
N GLU A 138 -2.56 21.08 7.19
CA GLU A 138 -3.79 21.77 7.56
C GLU A 138 -3.70 22.48 8.92
N ALA A 139 -3.18 21.78 9.94
CA ALA A 139 -3.00 22.36 11.27
C ALA A 139 -2.01 23.55 11.23
N SER A 140 -0.91 23.41 10.48
CA SER A 140 0.06 24.49 10.32
C SER A 140 -0.51 25.70 9.60
N GLN A 141 -1.40 25.48 8.62
CA GLN A 141 -2.08 26.55 7.90
C GLN A 141 -3.07 27.28 8.82
N ARG A 142 -3.93 26.55 9.54
CA ARG A 142 -4.85 27.15 10.53
C ARG A 142 -4.11 27.94 11.60
N ALA A 143 -2.98 27.42 12.09
CA ALA A 143 -2.16 28.14 13.06
C ALA A 143 -1.61 29.47 12.50
N ARG A 144 -1.15 29.48 11.24
CA ARG A 144 -0.70 30.71 10.56
C ARG A 144 -1.83 31.71 10.37
N GLU A 145 -3.02 31.23 10.00
CA GLU A 145 -4.22 32.07 9.84
C GLU A 145 -4.59 32.74 11.16
N ILE A 146 -4.70 31.97 12.25
CA ILE A 146 -5.02 32.50 13.60
C ILE A 146 -3.97 33.53 14.05
N VAL A 147 -2.68 33.24 13.86
CA VAL A 147 -1.60 34.17 14.22
C VAL A 147 -1.66 35.44 13.36
N GLY A 148 -1.95 35.30 12.06
CA GLY A 148 -2.14 36.43 11.15
C GLY A 148 -3.28 37.34 11.60
N GLU A 149 -4.45 36.76 11.87
CA GLU A 149 -5.63 37.47 12.37
C GLU A 149 -5.34 38.18 13.71
N ALA A 150 -4.68 37.50 14.65
CA ALA A 150 -4.31 38.09 15.94
C ALA A 150 -3.33 39.27 15.79
N LEU A 151 -2.37 39.19 14.87
CA LEU A 151 -1.44 40.28 14.57
C LEU A 151 -2.14 41.47 13.92
N GLU A 152 -3.09 41.23 13.01
CA GLU A 152 -3.90 42.27 12.38
C GLU A 152 -4.80 42.98 13.40
N GLN A 153 -5.48 42.23 14.26
CA GLN A 153 -6.29 42.78 15.35
C GLN A 153 -5.43 43.62 16.31
N SER A 154 -4.24 43.13 16.68
CA SER A 154 -3.30 43.88 17.52
C SER A 154 -2.87 45.19 16.87
N ARG A 155 -2.55 45.19 15.57
CA ARG A 155 -2.22 46.41 14.82
C ARG A 155 -3.39 47.40 14.78
N GLY A 156 -4.62 46.90 14.59
CA GLY A 156 -5.83 47.72 14.65
C GLY A 156 -5.99 48.39 16.01
N MET A 157 -5.89 47.64 17.10
CA MET A 157 -5.97 48.18 18.46
C MET A 157 -4.89 49.22 18.76
N LEU A 158 -3.65 48.99 18.30
CA LEU A 158 -2.56 49.95 18.46
C LEU A 158 -2.80 51.25 17.67
N ALA A 159 -3.34 51.14 16.45
CA ALA A 159 -3.71 52.31 15.65
C ALA A 159 -4.83 53.12 16.32
N ASP A 160 -5.88 52.45 16.83
CA ASP A 160 -6.99 53.08 17.56
C ASP A 160 -6.50 53.81 18.82
N LEU A 161 -5.59 53.18 19.58
CA LEU A 161 -4.98 53.81 20.75
C LEU A 161 -4.15 55.04 20.37
N ALA A 162 -3.36 54.96 19.30
CA ALA A 162 -2.56 56.09 18.82
C ALA A 162 -3.44 57.25 18.32
N GLU A 163 -4.57 56.96 17.67
CA GLU A 163 -5.54 57.97 17.25
C GLU A 163 -6.21 58.65 18.44
N ARG A 164 -6.68 57.88 19.43
CA ARG A 164 -7.24 58.43 20.68
C ARG A 164 -6.24 59.30 21.41
N GLN A 165 -4.97 58.89 21.45
CA GLN A 165 -3.92 59.68 22.09
C GLN A 165 -3.69 61.02 21.38
N ARG A 166 -3.67 61.03 20.04
CA ARG A 166 -3.61 62.28 19.25
C ARG A 166 -4.79 63.20 19.51
N LEU A 167 -6.01 62.64 19.61
CA LEU A 167 -7.21 63.43 19.92
C LEU A 167 -7.16 64.03 21.33
N LEU A 168 -6.65 63.27 22.31
CA LEU A 168 -6.43 63.78 23.67
C LEU A 168 -5.36 64.88 23.68
N ASP A 169 -4.24 64.69 22.99
CA ASP A 169 -3.17 65.69 22.90
C ASP A 169 -3.68 66.99 22.24
N GLN A 170 -4.51 66.87 21.20
CA GLN A 170 -5.20 68.01 20.57
C GLN A 170 -6.13 68.72 21.55
N TRP A 171 -6.97 67.98 22.27
CA TRP A 171 -7.86 68.54 23.30
C TRP A 171 -7.08 69.27 24.40
N TYR A 172 -5.98 68.69 24.89
CA TYR A 172 -5.13 69.35 25.87
C TYR A 172 -4.49 70.62 25.32
N ALA A 173 -4.05 70.62 24.05
CA ALA A 173 -3.51 71.82 23.41
C ALA A 173 -4.57 72.92 23.22
N GLU A 174 -5.80 72.56 22.85
CA GLU A 174 -6.93 73.49 22.71
C GLU A 174 -7.36 74.08 24.06
N VAL A 175 -7.47 73.25 25.11
CA VAL A 175 -7.80 73.71 26.47
C VAL A 175 -6.70 74.61 27.03
N ALA A 176 -5.43 74.29 26.79
CA ALA A 176 -4.30 75.13 27.17
C ALA A 176 -4.26 76.48 26.42
N ALA A 177 -4.79 76.52 25.18
CA ALA A 177 -4.88 77.75 24.39
C ALA A 177 -6.08 78.65 24.77
N VAL A 178 -7.15 78.07 25.35
CA VAL A 178 -8.42 78.77 25.65
C VAL A 178 -8.50 79.29 27.09
N SER A 179 -7.62 78.87 28.02
CA SER A 179 -7.68 79.36 29.41
C SER A 179 -6.32 79.37 30.12
N ASP A 180 -5.99 80.53 30.69
CA ASP A 180 -5.24 80.63 31.95
C ASP A 180 -6.00 79.84 33.03
N LEU A 181 -5.67 78.57 33.24
CA LEU A 181 -6.21 77.75 34.34
C LEU A 181 -5.07 77.09 35.13
N PRO A 182 -5.22 76.95 36.47
CA PRO A 182 -4.11 76.76 37.40
C PRO A 182 -3.62 75.30 37.42
N LEU A 183 -2.31 75.17 37.65
CA LEU A 183 -1.56 73.91 37.77
C LEU A 183 -2.24 72.88 38.69
N PRO A 184 -2.27 71.58 38.32
CA PRO A 184 -2.84 70.54 39.17
C PRO A 184 -1.99 70.33 40.43
N ARG A 185 -2.69 70.18 41.55
CA ARG A 185 -2.17 69.95 42.90
C ARG A 185 -1.35 68.65 42.92
N ARG A 186 -0.07 68.74 43.34
CA ARG A 186 0.79 67.59 43.61
C ARG A 186 0.10 66.63 44.58
N ALA A 187 0.00 65.35 44.23
CA ALA A 187 -0.42 64.30 45.14
C ALA A 187 0.66 64.10 46.23
N GLU A 188 0.26 64.22 47.50
CA GLU A 188 1.04 63.79 48.65
C GLU A 188 1.22 62.26 48.64
N PRO A 189 2.40 61.73 49.00
CA PRO A 189 2.61 60.30 49.12
C PRO A 189 2.00 59.76 50.42
N ALA A 190 0.99 58.90 50.31
CA ALA A 190 0.50 58.11 51.44
C ALA A 190 1.38 56.86 51.64
N PRO A 191 1.82 56.54 52.88
CA PRO A 191 2.61 55.34 53.14
C PRO A 191 1.71 54.10 53.21
N VAL A 192 1.91 53.14 52.30
CA VAL A 192 1.28 51.82 52.38
C VAL A 192 2.19 50.88 53.17
N LYS A 193 1.66 50.40 54.30
CA LYS A 193 2.25 49.38 55.16
C LYS A 193 2.45 48.07 54.40
N VAL A 194 3.65 47.51 54.50
CA VAL A 194 3.96 46.11 54.19
C VAL A 194 3.28 45.24 55.23
N ALA A 195 2.28 44.45 54.83
CA ALA A 195 1.78 43.32 55.60
C ALA A 195 2.20 42.04 54.87
N LEU A 196 3.24 41.43 55.43
CA LEU A 196 3.67 40.07 55.18
C LEU A 196 2.73 39.15 55.97
N ASP A 197 2.01 38.26 55.29
CA ASP A 197 1.44 37.01 55.84
C ASP A 197 1.29 36.08 54.62
N ALA A 198 2.13 35.06 54.41
CA ALA A 198 2.35 33.83 55.17
C ALA A 198 1.18 32.82 55.06
N ALA A 199 1.53 31.66 54.47
CA ALA A 199 0.94 30.32 54.61
C ALA A 199 0.18 29.76 53.38
N PRO A 200 0.03 28.42 53.25
CA PRO A 200 1.09 27.55 52.72
C PRO A 200 0.60 26.61 51.60
N SER A 201 1.58 26.09 50.86
CA SER A 201 1.45 24.99 49.90
C SER A 201 0.99 23.69 50.57
N GLY A 202 -0.24 23.26 50.26
CA GLY A 202 -0.72 21.90 50.49
C GLY A 202 -0.58 21.08 49.21
N SER A 203 0.37 20.16 49.23
CA SER A 203 0.58 19.09 48.24
C SER A 203 0.09 17.78 48.84
N GLU A 204 -0.92 17.16 48.24
CA GLU A 204 -1.42 15.78 48.39
C GLU A 204 -2.70 15.72 47.53
N ASP A 205 -3.08 14.71 46.76
CA ASP A 205 -2.47 13.50 46.23
C ASP A 205 -3.53 12.89 45.26
N ALA A 206 -3.11 11.91 44.46
CA ALA A 206 -3.94 10.86 43.83
C ALA A 206 -4.81 11.14 42.58
N ALA A 207 -4.36 10.57 41.45
CA ALA A 207 -5.09 9.62 40.58
C ALA A 207 -4.10 9.19 39.48
N ASP A 208 -3.28 8.16 39.68
CA ASP A 208 -3.60 6.74 39.49
C ASP A 208 -4.73 6.47 38.47
N THR A 209 -4.32 6.07 37.26
CA THR A 209 -4.92 5.01 36.44
C THR A 209 -4.08 4.86 35.18
N ALA A 210 -3.06 4.00 35.27
CA ALA A 210 -2.41 3.42 34.11
C ALA A 210 -2.81 1.94 34.04
N GLU A 211 -3.87 1.64 33.27
CA GLU A 211 -4.15 0.28 32.81
C GLU A 211 -4.94 0.34 31.48
N VAL A 212 -4.55 -0.54 30.56
CA VAL A 212 -5.25 -0.94 29.31
C VAL A 212 -5.01 -0.09 28.05
N ALA A 213 -4.00 -0.49 27.25
CA ALA A 213 -4.17 -1.09 25.92
C ALA A 213 -2.80 -1.30 25.24
#